data_AF-A0A1I5JVD9-F1
#
_entry.id   AF-A0A1I5JVD9-F1
#
_cell.length_a   1.000
_cell.length_b   1.000
_cell.length_c   1.000
_cell.angle_alpha   90.00
_cell.angle_beta   90.00
_cell.angle_gamma   90.00
#
_symmetry.space_group_name_H-M   'P 1'
#
loop_
_entity.id
_entity.type
_entity.pdbx_description
1 polymer ?
#
loop_
_entity_poly.entity_id
_entity_poly.type
_entity_poly.pdbx_seq_one_letter_code
_entity_poly.pdbx_strand_id
1 'polypeptide(L)'
;MRGYPPGTPDTTPEAYSKGHARHEQAGAVVFGGMPVVALTATLSDLAAPVRIVSAIGLVVAVFATIRFATAWERDDPLTGRWQRIALIAGLGQLAVVFAPI
;
A
#
# COMPACT_ATOMS: atom_id res chain seq x y z
N MET A 1 1.82 16.30 4.61
CA MET A 1 1.97 17.32 5.67
C MET A 1 2.61 18.53 5.02
N ARG A 2 1.80 19.38 4.37
CA ARG A 2 2.31 20.70 3.98
C ARG A 2 2.65 21.47 5.27
N GLY A 3 3.65 22.35 5.21
CA GLY A 3 4.10 23.09 6.39
C GLY A 3 4.92 22.30 7.42
N TYR A 4 5.26 21.02 7.17
CA TYR A 4 6.11 20.21 8.07
C TYR A 4 7.39 19.74 7.37
N PRO A 5 8.57 19.80 8.02
CA PRO A 5 8.83 20.28 9.40
C PRO A 5 8.68 21.81 9.54
N PRO A 6 8.67 22.36 10.78
CA PRO A 6 8.56 23.80 11.01
C PRO A 6 9.53 24.61 10.14
N GLY A 7 9.00 25.63 9.45
CA GLY A 7 9.76 26.43 8.48
C GLY A 7 9.56 26.02 7.02
N THR A 8 8.84 24.93 6.75
CA THR A 8 8.45 24.55 5.38
C THR A 8 7.24 25.37 4.92
N PRO A 9 7.20 25.89 3.69
CA PRO A 9 6.00 26.51 3.14
C PRO A 9 4.80 25.56 3.14
N ASP A 10 3.60 26.09 3.36
CA ASP A 10 2.35 25.33 3.31
C ASP A 10 1.84 25.17 1.87
N THR A 11 2.75 24.89 0.93
CA THR A 11 2.46 24.76 -0.50
C THR A 11 3.00 23.43 -1.03
N THR A 12 2.46 22.99 -2.17
CA THR A 12 3.05 21.87 -2.92
C THR A 12 4.38 22.33 -3.50
N PRO A 13 5.50 21.63 -3.25
CA PRO A 13 6.79 21.97 -3.84
C PRO A 13 6.72 21.92 -5.36
N GLU A 14 7.31 22.91 -6.03
CA GLU A 14 7.44 22.89 -7.50
C GLU A 14 8.43 21.84 -8.00
N ALA A 15 9.38 21.45 -7.14
CA ALA A 15 10.39 20.45 -7.44
C ALA A 15 10.61 19.51 -6.25
N TYR A 16 10.75 18.22 -6.56
CA TYR A 16 11.08 17.19 -5.60
C TYR A 16 12.55 16.78 -5.69
N SER A 17 13.15 16.44 -4.55
CA SER A 17 14.51 15.86 -4.55
C SER A 17 14.51 14.50 -5.24
N LYS A 18 15.68 14.06 -5.73
CA LYS A 18 15.84 12.70 -6.27
C LYS A 18 15.46 11.61 -5.27
N GLY A 19 15.68 11.87 -3.97
CA GLY A 19 15.29 10.94 -2.91
C GLY A 19 13.77 10.78 -2.80
N HIS A 20 13.03 11.88 -2.91
CA HIS A 20 11.57 11.84 -2.91
C HIS A 20 11.02 11.10 -4.13
N ALA A 21 11.55 11.38 -5.33
CA ALA A 21 11.15 10.68 -6.55
C ALA A 21 11.39 9.16 -6.46
N ARG A 22 12.53 8.73 -5.90
CA ARG A 22 12.81 7.30 -5.66
C ARG A 22 11.85 6.69 -4.63
N HIS A 23 11.49 7.44 -3.59
CA HIS A 23 10.52 7.01 -2.59
C HIS A 23 9.14 6.80 -3.20
N GLU A 24 8.67 7.71 -4.05
CA GLU A 24 7.40 7.56 -4.77
C GLU A 24 7.40 6.33 -5.68
N GLN A 25 8.48 6.12 -6.43
CA GLN A 25 8.66 4.92 -7.27
C GLN A 25 8.63 3.63 -6.44
N ALA A 26 9.37 3.59 -5.34
CA ALA A 26 9.35 2.44 -4.43
C ALA A 26 7.95 2.22 -3.84
N GLY A 27 7.25 3.29 -3.47
CA GLY A 27 5.87 3.25 -3.03
C GLY A 27 4.95 2.64 -4.08
N ALA A 28 5.01 3.11 -5.33
CA ALA A 28 4.22 2.58 -6.44
C ALA A 28 4.46 1.09 -6.66
N VAL A 29 5.73 0.64 -6.60
CA VAL A 29 6.09 -0.78 -6.72
C VAL A 29 5.50 -1.59 -5.58
N VAL A 30 5.61 -1.13 -4.33
CA VAL A 30 5.11 -1.86 -3.15
C VAL A 30 3.57 -1.94 -3.17
N PHE A 31 2.89 -0.81 -3.32
CA PHE A 31 1.43 -0.75 -3.29
C PHE A 31 0.78 -1.37 -4.52
N GLY A 32 1.43 -1.34 -5.69
CA GLY A 32 0.99 -2.05 -6.88
C GLY A 32 1.30 -3.55 -6.85
N GLY A 33 2.44 -3.94 -6.28
CA GLY A 33 2.89 -5.33 -6.23
C GLY A 33 2.12 -6.19 -5.22
N MET A 34 1.71 -5.64 -4.08
CA MET A 34 0.96 -6.39 -3.05
C MET A 34 -0.34 -7.02 -3.58
N PRO A 35 -1.23 -6.28 -4.28
CA PRO A 35 -2.38 -6.87 -4.95
C PRO A 35 -2.01 -7.96 -5.97
N VAL A 36 -0.93 -7.77 -6.73
CA VAL A 36 -0.49 -8.77 -7.73
C VAL A 36 -0.13 -10.09 -7.04
N VAL A 37 0.65 -10.03 -5.96
CA VAL A 37 1.03 -11.22 -5.19
C VAL A 37 -0.20 -11.92 -4.61
N ALA A 38 -1.13 -11.16 -4.03
CA ALA A 38 -2.36 -11.72 -3.46
C ALA A 38 -3.23 -12.40 -4.53
N LEU A 39 -3.38 -11.77 -5.71
CA LEU A 39 -4.09 -12.34 -6.86
C LEU A 39 -3.43 -13.64 -7.33
N THR A 40 -2.10 -13.64 -7.50
CA THR A 40 -1.37 -14.85 -7.88
C THR A 40 -1.59 -15.96 -6.87
N ALA A 41 -1.45 -15.69 -5.57
CA ALA A 41 -1.66 -16.69 -4.52
C ALA A 41 -3.09 -17.25 -4.50
N THR A 42 -4.12 -16.43 -4.77
CA THR A 42 -5.51 -16.90 -4.89
C THR A 42 -5.73 -17.88 -6.04
N LEU A 43 -5.06 -17.65 -7.17
CA LEU A 43 -5.21 -18.43 -8.40
C LEU A 43 -4.25 -19.63 -8.49
N SER A 44 -3.23 -19.69 -7.65
CA SER A 44 -2.27 -20.80 -7.57
C SER A 44 -2.86 -22.05 -6.92
N ASP A 45 -2.17 -23.18 -7.14
CA ASP A 45 -2.47 -24.46 -6.49
C ASP A 45 -1.89 -24.54 -5.07
N LEU A 46 -2.33 -23.62 -4.21
CA LEU A 46 -2.00 -23.59 -2.79
C LEU A 46 -3.14 -24.21 -1.96
N ALA A 47 -2.85 -24.55 -0.71
CA ALA A 47 -3.85 -25.03 0.23
C ALA A 47 -5.05 -24.06 0.31
N ALA A 48 -6.27 -24.61 0.38
CA ALA A 48 -7.50 -23.81 0.32
C ALA A 48 -7.54 -22.65 1.34
N PRO A 49 -7.09 -22.80 2.60
CA PRO A 49 -7.02 -21.68 3.55
C PRO A 49 -6.15 -20.51 3.05
N VAL A 50 -5.00 -20.81 2.45
CA VAL A 50 -4.08 -19.78 1.91
C VAL A 50 -4.73 -19.03 0.76
N ARG A 51 -5.43 -19.74 -0.12
CA ARG A 51 -6.13 -19.13 -1.27
C ARG A 51 -7.26 -18.21 -0.83
N ILE A 52 -8.05 -18.64 0.17
CA ILE A 52 -9.15 -17.85 0.74
C ILE A 52 -8.62 -16.58 1.41
N VAL A 53 -7.61 -16.72 2.28
CA VAL A 53 -6.99 -15.56 2.94
C VAL A 53 -6.36 -14.62 1.91
N SER A 54 -5.74 -15.14 0.86
CA SER A 54 -5.19 -14.33 -0.22
C SER A 54 -6.27 -13.59 -1.01
N ALA A 55 -7.44 -14.18 -1.23
CA ALA A 55 -8.55 -13.53 -1.92
C ALA A 55 -9.12 -12.37 -1.09
N ILE A 56 -9.26 -12.56 0.22
CA ILE A 56 -9.66 -11.50 1.15
C ILE A 56 -8.58 -10.40 1.18
N GLY A 57 -7.31 -10.80 1.31
CA GLY A 57 -6.17 -9.90 1.30
C GLY A 57 -6.11 -9.05 0.03
N LEU A 58 -6.37 -9.64 -1.14
CA LEU A 58 -6.46 -8.93 -2.42
C LEU A 58 -7.51 -7.83 -2.39
N VAL A 59 -8.75 -8.14 -2.00
CA VAL A 59 -9.85 -7.17 -1.95
C VAL A 59 -9.52 -6.02 -1.02
N VAL A 60 -9.01 -6.34 0.19
CA VAL A 60 -8.64 -5.32 1.18
C VAL A 60 -7.47 -4.48 0.69
N ALA A 61 -6.42 -5.08 0.12
CA ALA A 61 -5.25 -4.38 -0.37
C ALA A 61 -5.58 -3.44 -1.54
N VAL A 62 -6.36 -3.89 -2.52
CA VAL A 62 -6.82 -3.05 -3.65
C VAL A 62 -7.64 -1.88 -3.13
N PHE A 63 -8.65 -2.17 -2.30
CA PHE A 63 -9.51 -1.12 -1.75
C PHE A 63 -8.71 -0.09 -0.94
N ALA A 64 -7.90 -0.55 0.01
CA ALA A 64 -7.10 0.34 0.85
C ALA A 64 -6.08 1.15 0.05
N THR A 65 -5.48 0.59 -1.01
CA THR A 65 -4.55 1.30 -1.90
C THR A 65 -5.26 2.42 -2.67
N ILE A 66 -6.45 2.15 -3.22
CA ILE A 66 -7.26 3.18 -3.89
C ILE A 66 -7.65 4.27 -2.90
N ARG A 67 -8.11 3.90 -1.70
CA ARG A 67 -8.47 4.86 -0.66
C ARG A 67 -7.28 5.70 -0.20
N PHE A 68 -6.09 5.09 -0.09
CA PHE A 68 -4.86 5.80 0.23
C PHE A 68 -4.50 6.81 -0.85
N ALA A 69 -4.45 6.40 -2.13
CA ALA A 69 -4.14 7.30 -3.24
C ALA A 69 -5.09 8.50 -3.30
N THR A 70 -6.40 8.24 -3.20
CA THR A 70 -7.42 9.30 -3.19
C THR A 70 -7.31 10.21 -1.96
N ALA A 71 -7.04 9.65 -0.77
CA ALA A 71 -6.88 10.42 0.45
C ALA A 71 -5.61 11.30 0.39
N TRP A 72 -4.52 10.75 -0.15
CA TRP A 72 -3.25 11.44 -0.35
C TRP A 72 -3.41 12.65 -1.26
N GLU A 73 -4.04 12.48 -2.43
CA GLU A 73 -4.32 13.57 -3.37
C GLU A 73 -5.16 14.71 -2.76
N ARG A 74 -5.97 14.39 -1.75
CA ARG A 74 -6.88 15.35 -1.09
C ARG A 74 -6.33 15.92 0.21
N ASP A 75 -5.09 15.59 0.58
CA ASP A 75 -4.52 15.92 1.89
C ASP A 75 -5.42 15.50 3.07
N ASP A 76 -6.14 14.39 2.92
CA ASP A 76 -7.13 13.94 3.91
C ASP A 76 -6.43 13.49 5.21
N PRO A 77 -6.93 13.86 6.41
CA PRO A 77 -6.32 13.49 7.69
C PRO A 77 -6.24 11.97 7.93
N LEU A 78 -7.03 11.17 7.19
CA LEU A 78 -7.05 9.72 7.27
C LEU A 78 -6.05 9.04 6.31
N THR A 79 -5.27 9.79 5.54
CA THR A 79 -4.29 9.26 4.59
C THR A 79 -3.37 8.21 5.22
N GLY A 80 -2.77 8.51 6.38
CA GLY A 80 -1.90 7.56 7.08
C GLY A 80 -2.61 6.30 7.58
N ARG A 81 -3.92 6.39 7.85
CA ARG A 81 -4.74 5.23 8.25
C ARG A 81 -4.91 4.28 7.06
N TRP A 82 -5.27 4.80 5.89
CA TRP A 82 -5.42 3.98 4.67
C TRP A 82 -4.10 3.35 4.24
N GLN A 83 -2.99 4.10 4.32
CA GLN A 83 -1.65 3.57 4.08
C GLN A 83 -1.33 2.38 5.00
N ARG A 84 -1.60 2.53 6.30
CA ARG A 84 -1.36 1.46 7.28
C ARG A 84 -2.24 0.24 7.03
N ILE A 85 -3.51 0.41 6.68
CA ILE A 85 -4.41 -0.71 6.33
C ILE A 85 -3.86 -1.47 5.12
N ALA A 86 -3.48 -0.75 4.05
CA ALA A 86 -2.92 -1.38 2.85
C ALA A 86 -1.63 -2.16 3.17
N LEU A 87 -0.73 -1.59 3.98
CA LEU A 87 0.50 -2.26 4.41
C LEU A 87 0.23 -3.50 5.28
N ILE A 88 -0.67 -3.41 6.27
CA ILE A 88 -1.02 -4.54 7.14
C ILE A 88 -1.66 -5.66 6.32
N ALA A 89 -2.59 -5.34 5.42
CA ALA A 89 -3.25 -6.32 4.58
C ALA A 89 -2.27 -7.01 3.62
N GLY A 90 -1.46 -6.23 2.90
CA GLY A 90 -0.51 -6.76 1.94
C GLY A 90 0.63 -7.55 2.59
N LEU A 91 1.28 -7.01 3.63
CA LEU A 91 2.36 -7.71 4.33
C LEU A 91 1.83 -8.91 5.13
N GLY A 92 0.65 -8.79 5.74
CA GLY A 92 0.01 -9.89 6.44
C GLY A 92 -0.34 -11.05 5.50
N GLN A 93 -0.89 -10.73 4.32
CA GLN A 93 -1.15 -11.73 3.28
C GLN A 93 0.15 -12.37 2.79
N LEU A 94 1.21 -11.58 2.56
CA LEU A 94 2.52 -12.09 2.16
C LEU A 94 3.07 -13.09 3.19
N ALA A 95 2.95 -12.76 4.48
CA ALA A 95 3.37 -13.66 5.56
C ALA A 95 2.62 -14.99 5.54
N VAL A 96 1.32 -15.00 5.18
CA VAL A 96 0.52 -16.22 5.06
C VAL A 96 1.02 -17.12 3.93
N VAL A 97 1.49 -16.55 2.82
CA VAL A 97 2.06 -17.32 1.69
C VAL A 97 3.37 -18.01 2.07
N PHE A 98 4.18 -17.38 2.92
CA PHE A 98 5.49 -17.90 3.33
C PHE A 98 5.49 -18.58 4.70
N ALA A 99 4.36 -18.61 5.40
CA ALA A 99 4.26 -19.31 6.66
C ALA A 99 4.42 -20.83 6.42
N PRO A 100 5.20 -21.54 7.25
CA PRO A 100 5.20 -22.99 7.24
C PRO A 100 3.83 -23.46 7.71
N ILE A 101 3.07 -24.09 6.81
CA ILE A 101 1.78 -24.73 7.08
C ILE A 101 1.97 -26.23 6.99
#